data_AF-A0A8C9RJ60-F1
#
_entry.id   AF-A0A8C9RJ60-F1
#
_cell.length_a   1.000
_cell.length_b   1.000
_cell.length_c   1.000
_cell.angle_alpha   90.00
_cell.angle_beta   90.00
_cell.angle_gamma   90.00
#
_symmetry.space_group_name_H-M   'P 1'
#
loop_
_entity.id
_entity.type
_entity.pdbx_description
1 polymer ?
#
loop_
_entity_poly.entity_id
_entity_poly.type
_entity_poly.pdbx_seq_one_letter_code
_entity_poly.pdbx_strand_id
1 'polypeptide(L)'
;MDTGNKKETEKMQSPDSDLSEQIKEATKDSHVRAENTKLMLSYQRGQITLPQYKLLLFSLYEIYKALEEALDGNAAHPAVAPVYFPLELARLEHLEKDLEHFYGEHWRDRVIVPAATHRYTQRLRQIGREKPEYLVAHAYTRYLGDLSGGQVLGRITQKSLGLENGKGLSFFSFPAVSSPNRFKQLYRSRMNSIELTKEEKQGVLEEAVRAFELNIEVFDDLLKMLTLAETETETGVRQRQKAQSHNRAAGEASNGIAEKVENSGSDLSELIKTATKDSHVRAENTQLMLSYQRGEITLPQYKLLLFSLYEIYKALEEALDGNAAHPAVAPVYFPLELARLEHLEKDLEHFYGEHWRDRVIVPAATHRYTQRLRQIGKEKPEYLVAHAYTRYLGDLSGGQVLGRITQKSLGLENGKGLSFFSFPAVSSPNRFKQLYRSRMNSIELTKEEKQGVLEEAVRAFEFNIEVFDELRKILSFTENQGNALQKQMTASFKTQGGRPMAKSTVPALLASSRFLRLILGVCVALLTCY
;
A
#
# COMPACT_ATOMS: atom_id res chain seq x y z
N MET A 1 -33.56 36.37 22.63
CA MET A 1 -33.60 34.90 22.58
C MET A 1 -32.72 34.46 21.42
N ASP A 2 -31.57 33.86 21.68
CA ASP A 2 -31.17 32.62 21.02
C ASP A 2 -29.97 32.03 21.80
N THR A 3 -30.20 30.91 22.48
CA THR A 3 -29.22 30.23 23.35
C THR A 3 -29.12 28.78 22.91
N GLY A 4 -28.49 28.55 21.76
CA GLY A 4 -28.52 27.23 21.13
C GLY A 4 -27.41 26.94 20.14
N ASN A 5 -26.14 26.93 20.58
CA ASN A 5 -25.17 25.94 20.05
C ASN A 5 -23.85 25.70 20.82
N LYS A 6 -23.71 26.16 22.08
CA LYS A 6 -22.49 25.92 22.88
C LYS A 6 -22.53 24.66 23.77
N LYS A 7 -23.45 23.71 23.52
CA LYS A 7 -23.81 22.65 24.49
C LYS A 7 -23.50 21.21 24.09
N GLU A 8 -22.82 20.96 22.96
CA GLU A 8 -22.49 19.60 22.51
C GLU A 8 -21.02 19.18 22.74
N THR A 9 -20.14 20.07 23.21
CA THR A 9 -18.71 19.76 23.45
C THR A 9 -18.34 19.47 24.91
N GLU A 10 -19.26 19.68 25.86
CA GLU A 10 -19.03 19.46 27.30
C GLU A 10 -19.89 18.30 27.85
N LYS A 11 -19.69 17.09 27.31
CA LYS A 11 -20.32 15.88 27.87
C LYS A 11 -19.41 15.20 28.90
N MET A 12 -19.27 15.87 30.06
CA MET A 12 -18.87 15.30 31.36
C MET A 12 -17.74 14.25 31.34
N GLN A 13 -16.48 14.72 31.33
CA GLN A 13 -15.49 14.09 32.20
C GLN A 13 -15.90 14.42 33.64
N SER A 14 -16.35 13.43 34.42
CA SER A 14 -16.46 13.63 35.87
C SER A 14 -15.06 13.83 36.44
N PRO A 15 -14.75 14.94 37.14
CA PRO A 15 -13.41 15.14 37.70
C PRO A 15 -13.05 14.08 38.75
N ASP A 16 -14.06 13.48 39.39
CA ASP A 16 -13.94 12.40 40.39
C ASP A 16 -13.89 10.99 39.78
N SER A 17 -13.88 10.83 38.45
CA SER A 17 -13.74 9.49 37.86
C SER A 17 -12.30 8.97 37.92
N ASP A 18 -12.21 7.67 38.14
CA ASP A 18 -10.97 6.90 38.22
C ASP A 18 -10.13 7.03 36.94
N LEU A 19 -8.79 7.08 37.06
CA LEU A 19 -7.88 7.21 35.91
C LEU A 19 -8.14 6.13 34.84
N SER A 20 -8.44 4.90 35.26
CA SER A 20 -8.79 3.79 34.36
C SER A 20 -10.09 3.98 33.57
N GLU A 21 -11.06 4.73 34.12
CA GLU A 21 -12.29 5.06 33.39
C GLU A 21 -12.05 6.20 32.41
N GLN A 22 -11.26 7.20 32.81
CA GLN A 22 -10.92 8.33 31.94
C GLN A 22 -10.10 7.88 30.72
N ILE A 23 -9.08 7.02 30.92
CA ILE A 23 -8.33 6.45 29.79
C ILE A 23 -9.25 5.62 28.88
N LYS A 24 -10.16 4.82 29.47
CA LYS A 24 -11.11 3.99 28.69
C LYS A 24 -12.04 4.83 27.81
N GLU A 25 -12.58 5.95 28.32
CA GLU A 25 -13.46 6.80 27.51
C GLU A 25 -12.65 7.60 26.47
N ALA A 26 -11.49 8.17 26.86
CA ALA A 26 -10.62 8.91 25.95
C ALA A 26 -10.11 8.06 24.76
N THR A 27 -9.85 6.77 24.97
CA THR A 27 -9.33 5.86 23.94
C THR A 27 -10.39 5.15 23.11
N LYS A 28 -11.68 5.33 23.42
CA LYS A 28 -12.81 4.60 22.82
C LYS A 28 -12.85 4.63 21.30
N ASP A 29 -12.76 5.81 20.70
CA ASP A 29 -12.82 5.96 19.23
C ASP A 29 -11.56 5.42 18.55
N SER A 30 -10.40 5.53 19.20
CA SER A 30 -9.15 4.94 18.72
C SER A 30 -9.12 3.42 18.84
N HIS A 31 -9.76 2.85 19.87
CA HIS A 31 -9.98 1.41 20.01
C HIS A 31 -10.84 0.87 18.86
N VAL A 32 -11.99 1.53 18.58
CA VAL A 32 -12.86 1.15 17.46
C VAL A 32 -12.11 1.24 16.13
N ARG A 33 -11.30 2.28 15.90
CA ARG A 33 -10.47 2.39 14.69
C ARG A 33 -9.40 1.29 14.61
N ALA A 34 -8.73 0.97 15.71
CA ALA A 34 -7.72 -0.10 15.75
C ALA A 34 -8.32 -1.48 15.41
N GLU A 35 -9.49 -1.80 15.95
CA GLU A 35 -10.23 -3.04 15.64
C GLU A 35 -10.67 -3.11 14.18
N ASN A 36 -10.90 -1.97 13.53
CA ASN A 36 -11.34 -1.87 12.13
C ASN A 36 -10.20 -1.65 11.11
N THR A 37 -8.93 -1.74 11.53
CA THR A 37 -7.79 -1.75 10.58
C THR A 37 -7.87 -2.97 9.64
N LYS A 38 -7.32 -2.85 8.42
CA LYS A 38 -7.40 -3.92 7.41
C LYS A 38 -6.78 -5.23 7.92
N LEU A 39 -5.64 -5.15 8.60
CA LEU A 39 -4.98 -6.31 9.20
C LEU A 39 -5.86 -6.92 10.31
N MET A 40 -6.41 -6.11 11.22
CA MET A 40 -7.22 -6.61 12.33
C MET A 40 -8.55 -7.23 11.87
N LEU A 41 -9.24 -6.63 10.90
CA LEU A 41 -10.44 -7.23 10.29
C LEU A 41 -10.16 -8.56 9.58
N SER A 42 -8.98 -8.69 8.96
CA SER A 42 -8.52 -9.96 8.37
C SER A 42 -8.22 -11.00 9.48
N TYR A 43 -7.52 -10.57 10.53
CA TYR A 43 -7.19 -11.40 11.69
C TYR A 43 -8.45 -11.92 12.39
N GLN A 44 -9.41 -11.06 12.71
CA GLN A 44 -10.69 -11.42 13.36
C GLN A 44 -11.50 -12.43 12.55
N ARG A 45 -11.39 -12.41 11.21
CA ARG A 45 -12.02 -13.40 10.30
C ARG A 45 -11.25 -14.70 10.18
N GLY A 46 -10.13 -14.85 10.90
CA GLY A 46 -9.25 -16.01 10.83
C GLY A 46 -8.39 -16.08 9.57
N GLN A 47 -8.17 -14.95 8.88
CA GLN A 47 -7.42 -14.86 7.62
C GLN A 47 -5.95 -14.43 7.82
N ILE A 48 -5.46 -14.43 9.06
CA ILE A 48 -4.05 -14.17 9.39
C ILE A 48 -3.16 -15.28 8.82
N THR A 49 -2.08 -14.93 8.12
CA THR A 49 -1.09 -15.89 7.59
C THR A 49 0.08 -16.07 8.54
N LEU A 50 0.82 -17.19 8.41
CA LEU A 50 2.00 -17.45 9.26
C LEU A 50 3.10 -16.37 9.08
N PRO A 51 3.44 -15.88 7.87
CA PRO A 51 4.32 -14.72 7.70
C PRO A 51 3.79 -13.47 8.40
N GLN A 52 2.48 -13.18 8.30
CA GLN A 52 1.87 -12.03 9.00
C GLN A 52 2.00 -12.12 10.51
N TYR A 53 1.72 -13.29 11.08
CA TYR A 53 1.84 -13.50 12.51
C TYR A 53 3.30 -13.44 12.99
N LYS A 54 4.24 -14.03 12.24
CA LYS A 54 5.67 -14.01 12.58
C LYS A 54 6.30 -12.60 12.50
N LEU A 55 5.87 -11.75 11.58
CA LEU A 55 6.33 -10.34 11.55
C LEU A 55 5.68 -9.51 12.65
N LEU A 56 4.39 -9.74 12.94
CA LEU A 56 3.73 -9.13 14.10
C LEU A 56 4.49 -9.47 15.39
N LEU A 57 4.94 -10.72 15.60
CA LEU A 57 5.74 -11.09 16.76
C LEU A 57 7.06 -10.32 16.88
N PHE A 58 7.77 -10.04 15.78
CA PHE A 58 8.96 -9.18 15.81
C PHE A 58 8.61 -7.73 16.18
N SER A 59 7.54 -7.16 15.61
CA SER A 59 7.07 -5.82 15.98
C SER A 59 6.68 -5.73 17.44
N LEU A 60 5.99 -6.74 17.97
CA LEU A 60 5.65 -6.81 19.38
C LEU A 60 6.91 -6.94 20.23
N TYR A 61 7.86 -7.81 19.89
CA TYR A 61 9.13 -7.93 20.62
C TYR A 61 9.84 -6.59 20.79
N GLU A 62 10.05 -5.83 19.72
CA GLU A 62 10.71 -4.51 19.82
C GLU A 62 9.91 -3.50 20.66
N ILE A 63 8.57 -3.51 20.56
CA ILE A 63 7.69 -2.63 21.34
C ILE A 63 7.71 -3.00 22.83
N TYR A 64 7.53 -4.28 23.17
CA TYR A 64 7.56 -4.73 24.56
C TYR A 64 8.95 -4.61 25.16
N LYS A 65 10.02 -4.85 24.40
CA LYS A 65 11.38 -4.57 24.85
C LYS A 65 11.54 -3.10 25.22
N ALA A 66 11.18 -2.17 24.35
CA ALA A 66 11.29 -0.74 24.64
C ALA A 66 10.35 -0.28 25.78
N LEU A 67 9.19 -0.91 25.95
CA LEU A 67 8.25 -0.64 27.04
C LEU A 67 8.77 -1.19 28.38
N GLU A 68 9.21 -2.45 28.41
CA GLU A 68 9.70 -3.13 29.61
C GLU A 68 11.05 -2.57 30.06
N GLU A 69 12.00 -2.27 29.15
CA GLU A 69 13.22 -1.50 29.45
C GLU A 69 12.89 -0.14 30.11
N ALA A 70 11.85 0.55 29.64
CA ALA A 70 11.43 1.84 30.18
C ALA A 70 10.68 1.70 31.52
N LEU A 71 9.89 0.65 31.71
CA LEU A 71 9.21 0.34 32.98
C LEU A 71 10.21 -0.09 34.06
N ASP A 72 11.16 -0.97 33.73
CA ASP A 72 12.23 -1.43 34.62
C ASP A 72 13.10 -0.26 35.08
N GLY A 73 13.57 0.57 34.12
CA GLY A 73 14.35 1.77 34.42
C GLY A 73 13.62 2.82 35.26
N ASN A 74 12.29 2.75 35.32
CA ASN A 74 11.44 3.62 36.12
C ASN A 74 10.63 2.86 37.20
N ALA A 75 11.03 1.64 37.58
CA ALA A 75 10.23 0.79 38.47
C ALA A 75 9.97 1.42 39.87
N ALA A 76 10.85 2.32 40.30
CA ALA A 76 10.70 3.09 41.55
C ALA A 76 9.99 4.45 41.38
N HIS A 77 9.63 4.85 40.15
CA HIS A 77 8.95 6.12 39.90
C HIS A 77 7.51 6.06 40.46
N PRO A 78 7.02 7.08 41.20
CA PRO A 78 5.71 7.01 41.88
C PRO A 78 4.52 6.67 40.97
N ALA A 79 4.55 7.11 39.72
CA ALA A 79 3.52 6.82 38.74
C ALA A 79 3.65 5.46 38.02
N VAL A 80 4.80 4.79 38.12
CA VAL A 80 5.07 3.50 37.45
C VAL A 80 5.00 2.35 38.45
N ALA A 81 5.55 2.53 39.65
CA ALA A 81 5.61 1.51 40.70
C ALA A 81 4.24 0.82 41.00
N PRO A 82 3.08 1.51 41.03
CA PRO A 82 1.79 0.86 41.29
C PRO A 82 1.38 -0.14 40.21
N VAL A 83 1.81 0.06 38.96
CA VAL A 83 1.43 -0.77 37.79
C VAL A 83 2.57 -1.69 37.32
N TYR A 84 3.69 -1.72 38.04
CA TYR A 84 4.86 -2.53 37.70
C TYR A 84 4.68 -3.99 38.17
N PHE A 85 4.17 -4.83 37.26
CA PHE A 85 3.92 -6.26 37.47
C PHE A 85 4.72 -7.15 36.50
N PRO A 86 6.07 -7.17 36.57
CA PRO A 86 6.88 -7.89 35.59
C PRO A 86 6.60 -9.40 35.60
N LEU A 87 6.43 -10.03 36.77
CA LEU A 87 6.16 -11.47 36.86
C LEU A 87 4.85 -11.88 36.16
N GLU A 88 3.82 -11.05 36.28
CA GLU A 88 2.50 -11.33 35.72
C GLU A 88 2.31 -10.84 34.29
N LEU A 89 2.92 -9.70 33.94
CA LEU A 89 2.65 -8.99 32.69
C LEU A 89 3.82 -8.95 31.69
N ALA A 90 5.08 -9.13 32.09
CA ALA A 90 6.20 -9.04 31.15
C ALA A 90 5.99 -10.02 29.98
N ARG A 91 6.01 -9.48 28.76
CA ARG A 91 5.80 -10.22 27.52
C ARG A 91 7.11 -10.57 26.86
N LEU A 92 8.23 -9.91 27.22
CA LEU A 92 9.52 -10.10 26.55
C LEU A 92 9.89 -11.58 26.47
N GLU A 93 10.10 -12.28 27.60
CA GLU A 93 10.44 -13.72 27.58
C GLU A 93 9.46 -14.60 26.79
N HIS A 94 8.17 -14.23 26.78
CA HIS A 94 7.13 -14.99 26.09
C HIS A 94 7.22 -14.78 24.56
N LEU A 95 7.51 -13.55 24.13
CA LEU A 95 7.82 -13.22 22.73
C LEU A 95 9.13 -13.84 22.29
N GLU A 96 10.14 -13.88 23.16
CA GLU A 96 11.41 -14.58 22.88
C GLU A 96 11.18 -16.08 22.65
N LYS A 97 10.38 -16.76 23.49
CA LYS A 97 10.01 -18.17 23.33
C LYS A 97 9.23 -18.44 22.03
N ASP A 98 8.34 -17.52 21.62
CA ASP A 98 7.59 -17.66 20.37
C ASP A 98 8.46 -17.41 19.13
N LEU A 99 9.34 -16.41 19.18
CA LEU A 99 10.29 -16.15 18.10
C LEU A 99 11.33 -17.26 17.97
N GLU A 100 11.82 -17.81 19.08
CA GLU A 100 12.66 -19.00 19.12
C GLU A 100 11.95 -20.22 18.54
N HIS A 101 10.66 -20.43 18.88
CA HIS A 101 9.88 -21.50 18.27
C HIS A 101 9.79 -21.37 16.73
N PHE A 102 9.62 -20.16 16.21
CA PHE A 102 9.42 -19.94 14.78
C PHE A 102 10.72 -19.72 13.97
N TYR A 103 11.86 -19.44 14.60
CA TYR A 103 13.11 -19.06 13.92
C TYR A 103 14.38 -19.71 14.49
N GLY A 104 14.31 -20.43 15.63
CA GLY A 104 15.44 -21.04 16.35
C GLY A 104 16.16 -20.07 17.29
N GLU A 105 17.15 -20.56 18.04
CA GLU A 105 17.92 -19.81 19.06
C GLU A 105 18.48 -18.46 18.56
N HIS A 106 18.85 -18.38 17.28
CA HIS A 106 19.39 -17.19 16.60
C HIS A 106 18.31 -16.28 15.98
N TRP A 107 17.10 -16.25 16.54
CA TRP A 107 16.01 -15.41 16.02
C TRP A 107 16.30 -13.90 16.11
N ARG A 108 17.14 -13.48 17.08
CA ARG A 108 17.54 -12.08 17.30
C ARG A 108 18.25 -11.45 16.09
N ASP A 109 18.99 -12.25 15.33
CA ASP A 109 19.72 -11.81 14.13
C ASP A 109 18.80 -11.60 12.92
N ARG A 110 17.50 -11.89 13.06
CA ARG A 110 16.49 -11.85 11.99
C ARG A 110 15.37 -10.85 12.26
N VAL A 111 15.49 -10.02 13.29
CA VAL A 111 14.50 -8.99 13.61
C VAL A 111 14.46 -7.96 12.49
N ILE A 112 13.39 -7.99 11.70
CA ILE A 112 13.06 -6.94 10.73
C ILE A 112 11.65 -6.46 11.09
N VAL A 113 11.48 -5.15 11.23
CA VAL A 113 10.22 -4.53 11.65
C VAL A 113 9.91 -3.30 10.79
N PRO A 114 8.63 -2.93 10.62
CA PRO A 114 8.27 -1.73 9.87
C PRO A 114 8.70 -0.44 10.56
N ALA A 115 8.81 0.65 9.77
CA ALA A 115 9.16 1.98 10.27
C ALA A 115 8.24 2.47 11.42
N ALA A 116 6.95 2.14 11.40
CA ALA A 116 6.04 2.40 12.52
C ALA A 116 6.49 1.76 13.85
N THR A 117 7.08 0.56 13.83
CA THR A 117 7.61 -0.08 15.03
C THR A 117 8.76 0.74 15.61
N HIS A 118 9.69 1.20 14.75
CA HIS A 118 10.76 2.09 15.20
C HIS A 118 10.23 3.40 15.79
N ARG A 119 9.25 4.06 15.15
CA ARG A 119 8.57 5.25 15.71
C ARG A 119 7.97 4.98 17.10
N TYR A 120 7.29 3.85 17.27
CA TYR A 120 6.75 3.42 18.57
C TYR A 120 7.87 3.26 19.61
N THR A 121 8.91 2.45 19.33
CA THR A 121 10.00 2.22 20.28
C THR A 121 10.76 3.51 20.64
N GLN A 122 10.92 4.43 19.69
CA GLN A 122 11.51 5.74 19.94
C GLN A 122 10.65 6.57 20.89
N ARG A 123 9.32 6.59 20.70
CA ARG A 123 8.39 7.29 21.60
C ARG A 123 8.43 6.73 23.02
N LEU A 124 8.43 5.40 23.17
CA LEU A 124 8.55 4.73 24.49
C LEU A 124 9.85 5.10 25.20
N ARG A 125 11.00 5.03 24.50
CA ARG A 125 12.30 5.40 25.07
C ARG A 125 12.44 6.90 25.37
N GLN A 126 11.75 7.76 24.61
CA GLN A 126 11.66 9.19 24.91
C GLN A 126 10.87 9.40 26.21
N ILE A 127 9.66 8.85 26.30
CA ILE A 127 8.79 8.96 27.47
C ILE A 127 9.48 8.45 28.73
N GLY A 128 10.11 7.27 28.68
CA GLY A 128 10.82 6.69 29.82
C GLY A 128 12.04 7.50 30.31
N ARG A 129 12.45 8.55 29.60
CA ARG A 129 13.50 9.50 30.02
C ARG A 129 12.96 10.86 30.40
N GLU A 130 11.98 11.36 29.65
CA GLU A 130 11.50 12.75 29.76
C GLU A 130 10.23 12.88 30.60
N LYS A 131 9.36 11.86 30.59
CA LYS A 131 8.03 11.84 31.22
C LYS A 131 7.61 10.43 31.69
N PRO A 132 8.30 9.81 32.67
CA PRO A 132 7.99 8.44 33.12
C PRO A 132 6.53 8.22 33.53
N GLU A 133 5.85 9.27 34.00
CA GLU A 133 4.44 9.26 34.35
C GLU A 133 3.51 8.91 33.18
N TYR A 134 3.92 9.12 31.92
CA TYR A 134 3.12 8.71 30.75
C TYR A 134 3.31 7.23 30.36
N LEU A 135 4.27 6.49 30.94
CA LEU A 135 4.43 5.04 30.67
C LEU A 135 3.18 4.24 31.02
N VAL A 136 2.42 4.69 32.03
CA VAL A 136 1.14 4.10 32.43
C VAL A 136 0.14 4.00 31.26
N ALA A 137 0.14 4.97 30.34
CA ALA A 137 -0.75 5.01 29.20
C ALA A 137 -0.46 3.87 28.21
N HIS A 138 0.83 3.62 27.93
CA HIS A 138 1.27 2.53 27.06
C HIS A 138 1.09 1.17 27.72
N ALA A 139 1.47 1.04 28.99
CA ALA A 139 1.30 -0.19 29.76
C ALA A 139 -0.18 -0.60 29.87
N TYR A 140 -1.08 0.35 30.15
CA TYR A 140 -2.54 0.14 30.10
C TYR A 140 -2.99 -0.36 28.72
N THR A 141 -2.61 0.37 27.66
CA THR A 141 -3.06 0.13 26.29
C THR A 141 -2.65 -1.25 25.79
N ARG A 142 -1.42 -1.67 26.11
CA ARG A 142 -0.89 -2.98 25.75
C ARG A 142 -1.44 -4.09 26.65
N TYR A 143 -1.08 -4.11 27.94
CA TYR A 143 -1.35 -5.26 28.81
C TYR A 143 -2.83 -5.55 29.03
N LEU A 144 -3.69 -4.53 29.17
CA LEU A 144 -5.14 -4.78 29.33
C LEU A 144 -5.80 -5.22 28.02
N GLY A 145 -5.23 -4.83 26.87
CA GLY A 145 -5.59 -5.34 25.55
C GLY A 145 -5.26 -6.83 25.42
N ASP A 146 -4.04 -7.23 25.80
CA ASP A 146 -3.58 -8.62 25.73
C ASP A 146 -4.40 -9.55 26.64
N LEU A 147 -4.72 -9.10 27.86
CA LEU A 147 -5.59 -9.78 28.82
C LEU A 147 -7.09 -9.73 28.44
N SER A 148 -7.45 -9.08 27.32
CA SER A 148 -8.83 -8.96 26.83
C SER A 148 -8.97 -9.44 25.38
N GLY A 149 -8.79 -8.57 24.39
CA GLY A 149 -8.87 -8.93 22.97
C GLY A 149 -7.78 -9.91 22.54
N GLY A 150 -6.58 -9.83 23.13
CA GLY A 150 -5.48 -10.76 22.89
C GLY A 150 -5.85 -12.22 23.14
N GLN A 151 -6.68 -12.50 24.15
CA GLN A 151 -7.18 -13.85 24.46
C GLN A 151 -8.15 -14.40 23.41
N VAL A 152 -8.78 -13.52 22.62
CA VAL A 152 -9.57 -13.91 21.44
C VAL A 152 -8.64 -14.14 20.25
N LEU A 153 -7.71 -13.21 20.00
CA LEU A 153 -6.75 -13.30 18.90
C LEU A 153 -5.87 -14.55 19.01
N GLY A 154 -5.38 -14.93 20.19
CA GLY A 154 -4.59 -16.15 20.38
C GLY A 154 -5.34 -17.44 19.98
N ARG A 155 -6.63 -17.54 20.33
CA ARG A 155 -7.49 -18.66 19.89
C ARG A 155 -7.73 -18.66 18.38
N ILE A 156 -7.87 -17.47 17.78
CA ILE A 156 -7.99 -17.35 16.32
C ILE A 156 -6.68 -17.76 15.65
N THR A 157 -5.52 -17.28 16.12
CA THR A 157 -4.20 -17.67 15.62
C THR A 157 -4.01 -19.18 15.67
N GLN A 158 -4.31 -19.80 16.81
CA GLN A 158 -4.20 -21.24 16.99
C GLN A 158 -4.98 -22.00 15.92
N LYS A 159 -6.25 -21.61 15.71
CA LYS A 159 -7.14 -22.24 14.73
C LYS A 159 -6.72 -21.97 13.28
N SER A 160 -6.38 -20.73 12.94
CA SER A 160 -6.05 -20.31 11.58
C SER A 160 -4.71 -20.84 11.07
N LEU A 161 -3.73 -21.00 11.98
CA LEU A 161 -2.39 -21.45 11.63
C LEU A 161 -2.14 -22.93 11.97
N GLY A 162 -3.10 -23.62 12.57
CA GLY A 162 -2.98 -25.04 12.94
C GLY A 162 -1.93 -25.31 14.02
N LEU A 163 -1.77 -24.40 15.00
CA LEU A 163 -0.73 -24.50 16.02
C LEU A 163 -1.14 -25.47 17.14
N GLU A 164 -0.35 -26.53 17.30
CA GLU A 164 -0.56 -27.56 18.31
C GLU A 164 0.17 -27.27 19.63
N ASN A 165 -0.38 -27.80 20.73
CA ASN A 165 0.26 -27.82 22.05
C ASN A 165 0.71 -26.44 22.60
N GLY A 166 0.11 -25.36 22.12
CA GLY A 166 0.38 -23.98 22.58
C GLY A 166 1.73 -23.39 22.12
N LYS A 167 2.49 -24.10 21.28
CA LYS A 167 3.79 -23.60 20.78
C LYS A 167 3.57 -22.43 19.81
N GLY A 168 4.41 -21.40 19.93
CA GLY A 168 4.27 -20.17 19.14
C GLY A 168 3.06 -19.31 19.53
N LEU A 169 2.53 -19.46 20.75
CA LEU A 169 1.41 -18.70 21.31
C LEU A 169 1.67 -18.23 22.75
N SER A 170 2.91 -18.35 23.23
CA SER A 170 3.36 -18.02 24.59
C SER A 170 3.04 -16.57 24.97
N PHE A 171 3.14 -15.63 24.03
CA PHE A 171 2.75 -14.22 24.21
C PHE A 171 1.33 -14.06 24.77
N PHE A 172 0.38 -14.87 24.28
CA PHE A 172 -1.01 -14.85 24.72
C PHE A 172 -1.24 -15.57 26.06
N SER A 173 -0.24 -16.32 26.56
CA SER A 173 -0.30 -17.04 27.84
C SER A 173 0.19 -16.16 28.98
N PHE A 174 -0.54 -16.17 30.10
CA PHE A 174 -0.20 -15.42 31.30
C PHE A 174 -0.13 -16.40 32.49
N PRO A 175 0.93 -17.22 32.62
CA PRO A 175 0.97 -18.33 33.58
C PRO A 175 0.92 -17.87 35.04
N ALA A 176 1.44 -16.69 35.36
CA ALA A 176 1.33 -16.08 36.68
C ALA A 176 -0.02 -15.37 36.94
N VAL A 177 -0.90 -15.25 35.93
CA VAL A 177 -2.25 -14.65 36.06
C VAL A 177 -3.30 -15.74 36.15
N SER A 178 -3.62 -16.15 37.38
CA SER A 178 -4.66 -17.17 37.66
C SER A 178 -6.07 -16.80 37.18
N SER A 179 -6.37 -15.51 37.03
CA SER A 179 -7.66 -15.04 36.50
C SER A 179 -7.49 -13.67 35.80
N PRO A 180 -7.53 -13.62 34.46
CA PRO A 180 -7.39 -12.36 33.71
C PRO A 180 -8.37 -11.28 34.13
N ASN A 181 -9.62 -11.63 34.47
CA ASN A 181 -10.61 -10.64 34.89
C ASN A 181 -10.31 -10.05 36.27
N ARG A 182 -9.90 -10.86 37.26
CA ARG A 182 -9.48 -10.35 38.57
C ARG A 182 -8.20 -9.53 38.47
N PHE A 183 -7.23 -9.96 37.66
CA PHE A 183 -5.99 -9.22 37.46
C PHE A 183 -6.21 -7.87 36.77
N LYS A 184 -7.08 -7.80 35.74
CA LYS A 184 -7.49 -6.53 35.14
C LYS A 184 -8.27 -5.60 36.09
N GLN A 185 -8.89 -6.12 37.16
CA GLN A 185 -9.50 -5.30 38.22
C GLN A 185 -8.42 -4.78 39.17
N LEU A 186 -7.51 -5.65 39.62
CA LEU A 186 -6.33 -5.27 40.42
C LEU A 186 -5.50 -4.18 39.74
N TYR A 187 -5.13 -4.38 38.48
CA TYR A 187 -4.33 -3.43 37.71
C TYR A 187 -5.02 -2.06 37.59
N ARG A 188 -6.33 -2.03 37.33
CA ARG A 188 -7.09 -0.76 37.31
C ARG A 188 -7.10 -0.09 38.67
N SER A 189 -7.40 -0.82 39.76
CA SER A 189 -7.37 -0.28 41.12
C SER A 189 -6.00 0.31 41.48
N ARG A 190 -4.91 -0.35 41.09
CA ARG A 190 -3.54 0.13 41.28
C ARG A 190 -3.21 1.36 40.43
N MET A 191 -3.69 1.39 39.19
CA MET A 191 -3.55 2.55 38.31
C MET A 191 -4.35 3.76 38.83
N ASN A 192 -5.52 3.52 39.45
CA ASN A 192 -6.34 4.57 40.05
C ASN A 192 -5.69 5.16 41.32
N SER A 193 -4.79 4.43 41.99
CA SER A 193 -3.99 4.94 43.13
C SER A 193 -2.74 5.73 42.72
N ILE A 194 -2.52 6.00 41.43
CA ILE A 194 -1.42 6.86 40.99
C ILE A 194 -1.81 8.33 41.22
N GLU A 195 -1.04 9.01 42.07
CA GLU A 195 -1.18 10.45 42.28
C GLU A 195 -0.56 11.22 41.10
N LEU A 196 -1.36 12.03 40.41
CA LEU A 196 -0.96 12.89 39.29
C LEU A 196 -1.53 14.31 39.50
N THR A 197 -0.79 15.31 39.05
CA THR A 197 -1.34 16.65 38.81
C THR A 197 -2.38 16.61 37.68
N LYS A 198 -3.16 17.68 37.52
CA LYS A 198 -4.19 17.76 36.46
C LYS A 198 -3.54 17.73 35.07
N GLU A 199 -2.38 18.37 34.95
CA GLU A 199 -1.57 18.51 33.76
C GLU A 199 -0.98 17.15 33.34
N GLU A 200 -0.41 16.40 34.29
CA GLU A 200 0.06 15.03 34.04
C GLU A 200 -1.09 14.08 33.72
N LYS A 201 -2.22 14.17 34.44
CA LYS A 201 -3.42 13.35 34.18
C LYS A 201 -3.92 13.56 32.75
N GLN A 202 -4.06 14.82 32.31
CA GLN A 202 -4.43 15.14 30.93
C GLN A 202 -3.41 14.60 29.91
N GLY A 203 -2.12 14.77 30.18
CA GLY A 203 -1.05 14.24 29.34
C GLY A 203 -1.06 12.70 29.20
N VAL A 204 -1.41 11.98 30.26
CA VAL A 204 -1.62 10.52 30.24
C VAL A 204 -2.80 10.13 29.35
N LEU A 205 -3.90 10.90 29.34
CA LEU A 205 -5.04 10.64 28.44
C LEU A 205 -4.65 10.84 26.97
N GLU A 206 -3.94 11.93 26.66
CA GLU A 206 -3.46 12.23 25.31
C GLU A 206 -2.44 11.19 24.82
N GLU A 207 -1.52 10.75 25.67
CA GLU A 207 -0.56 9.71 25.32
C GLU A 207 -1.23 8.34 25.17
N ALA A 208 -2.33 8.06 25.89
CA ALA A 208 -3.10 6.83 25.68
C ALA A 208 -3.77 6.81 24.30
N VAL A 209 -4.33 7.95 23.85
CA VAL A 209 -4.84 8.10 22.48
C VAL A 209 -3.70 7.89 21.46
N ARG A 210 -2.53 8.50 21.69
CA ARG A 210 -1.34 8.31 20.83
C ARG A 210 -0.84 6.86 20.82
N ALA A 211 -0.91 6.15 21.94
CA ALA A 211 -0.55 4.75 22.02
C ALA A 211 -1.43 3.87 21.11
N PHE A 212 -2.72 4.19 20.95
CA PHE A 212 -3.58 3.52 19.96
C PHE A 212 -3.22 3.89 18.51
N GLU A 213 -2.97 5.18 18.20
CA GLU A 213 -2.57 5.59 16.85
C GLU A 213 -1.26 4.92 16.42
N LEU A 214 -0.26 4.84 17.31
CA LEU A 214 0.99 4.12 17.05
C LEU A 214 0.77 2.61 16.81
N ASN A 215 -0.22 1.98 17.47
CA ASN A 215 -0.59 0.59 17.18
C ASN A 215 -1.26 0.47 15.79
N ILE A 216 -2.11 1.44 15.40
CA ILE A 216 -2.75 1.49 14.07
C ILE A 216 -1.68 1.62 12.98
N GLU A 217 -0.73 2.54 13.13
CA GLU A 217 0.41 2.70 12.21
C GLU A 217 1.22 1.41 12.07
N VAL A 218 1.47 0.69 13.18
CA VAL A 218 2.17 -0.60 13.16
C VAL A 218 1.38 -1.65 12.38
N PHE A 219 0.07 -1.77 12.58
CA PHE A 219 -0.75 -2.73 11.82
C PHE A 219 -0.81 -2.41 10.31
N ASP A 220 -0.91 -1.13 9.94
CA ASP A 220 -0.93 -0.72 8.55
C ASP A 220 0.45 -0.87 7.87
N ASP A 221 1.55 -0.53 8.54
CA ASP A 221 2.90 -0.74 7.98
C ASP A 221 3.31 -2.23 7.97
N LEU A 222 2.87 -3.05 8.94
CA LEU A 222 3.03 -4.51 8.89
C LEU A 222 2.41 -5.09 7.61
N LEU A 223 1.16 -4.70 7.31
CA LEU A 223 0.45 -5.16 6.12
C LEU A 223 1.19 -4.77 4.82
N LYS A 224 1.72 -3.54 4.75
CA LYS A 224 2.56 -3.08 3.62
C LYS A 224 3.87 -3.88 3.52
N MET A 225 4.55 -4.09 4.65
CA MET A 225 5.86 -4.74 4.70
C MET A 225 5.79 -6.21 4.23
N LEU A 226 4.69 -6.91 4.52
CA LEU A 226 4.54 -8.31 4.12
C LEU A 226 4.20 -8.46 2.65
N THR A 227 3.40 -7.55 2.07
CA THR A 227 3.22 -7.50 0.61
C THR A 227 4.54 -7.20 -0.12
N LEU A 228 5.51 -6.57 0.56
CA LEU A 228 6.87 -6.32 0.05
C LEU A 228 7.85 -7.48 0.33
N ALA A 229 7.70 -8.23 1.43
CA ALA A 229 8.61 -9.31 1.83
C ALA A 229 8.32 -10.65 1.14
N GLU A 230 7.05 -10.97 0.85
CA GLU A 230 6.66 -12.09 -0.03
C GLU A 230 7.14 -11.90 -1.49
N THR A 231 7.71 -10.73 -1.77
CA THR A 231 8.34 -10.36 -3.04
C THR A 231 9.81 -9.96 -2.82
N GLU A 232 10.43 -10.31 -1.69
CA GLU A 232 11.89 -10.17 -1.49
C GLU A 232 12.56 -11.52 -1.18
N THR A 233 11.81 -12.55 -0.79
CA THR A 233 12.37 -13.88 -0.51
C THR A 233 12.71 -14.70 -1.75
N GLU A 234 12.14 -14.40 -2.92
CA GLU A 234 12.61 -14.99 -4.17
C GLU A 234 13.95 -14.30 -4.58
N THR A 235 14.20 -12.99 -4.28
CA THR A 235 15.48 -12.27 -4.60
C THR A 235 16.73 -13.04 -4.20
N GLY A 236 16.81 -13.45 -2.93
CA GLY A 236 18.04 -13.93 -2.30
C GLY A 236 18.31 -15.41 -2.56
N VAL A 237 17.28 -16.20 -2.90
CA VAL A 237 17.41 -17.64 -3.17
C VAL A 237 18.26 -17.86 -4.39
N ARG A 238 17.88 -17.28 -5.53
CA ARG A 238 18.69 -17.45 -6.73
C ARG A 238 20.04 -16.72 -6.53
N GLN A 239 20.15 -15.63 -5.74
CA GLN A 239 21.39 -14.83 -5.52
C GLN A 239 22.61 -15.56 -4.96
N ARG A 240 22.44 -16.82 -4.52
CA ARG A 240 23.53 -17.70 -4.09
C ARG A 240 24.02 -18.68 -5.17
N GLN A 241 23.23 -18.96 -6.21
CA GLN A 241 23.46 -20.06 -7.15
C GLN A 241 24.57 -19.84 -8.18
N LYS A 242 24.81 -18.59 -8.57
CA LYS A 242 25.76 -18.16 -9.61
C LYS A 242 27.03 -17.58 -8.90
N ALA A 243 27.03 -17.39 -7.57
CA ALA A 243 28.20 -17.02 -6.74
C ALA A 243 29.18 -18.19 -6.61
N GLN A 244 28.67 -19.41 -6.77
CA GLN A 244 29.46 -20.62 -6.91
C GLN A 244 30.06 -20.80 -8.32
N SER A 245 29.66 -20.01 -9.33
CA SER A 245 30.11 -20.22 -10.73
C SER A 245 31.34 -19.41 -11.14
N HIS A 246 31.81 -18.53 -10.26
CA HIS A 246 32.53 -17.33 -10.68
C HIS A 246 33.92 -17.19 -10.03
N ASN A 247 34.16 -17.88 -8.91
CA ASN A 247 35.49 -18.17 -8.34
C ASN A 247 36.42 -19.01 -9.28
N ARG A 248 36.04 -19.12 -10.56
CA ARG A 248 36.84 -19.56 -11.70
C ARG A 248 36.75 -18.49 -12.80
N ALA A 249 37.92 -18.01 -13.22
CA ALA A 249 38.17 -17.27 -14.46
C ALA A 249 37.74 -15.79 -14.53
N ALA A 250 38.56 -14.94 -13.90
CA ALA A 250 39.17 -13.84 -14.63
C ALA A 250 40.65 -13.65 -14.23
N GLY A 251 41.58 -14.01 -15.13
CA GLY A 251 42.94 -13.43 -15.15
C GLY A 251 44.13 -14.26 -14.64
N GLU A 252 44.61 -15.22 -15.43
CA GLU A 252 46.06 -15.31 -15.68
C GLU A 252 46.37 -14.33 -16.84
N ALA A 253 47.38 -13.46 -16.84
CA ALA A 253 48.31 -12.94 -15.83
C ALA A 253 48.60 -11.45 -16.21
N SER A 254 49.04 -10.52 -15.35
CA SER A 254 49.94 -10.64 -14.20
C SER A 254 49.64 -9.67 -13.05
N ASN A 255 49.90 -10.12 -11.81
CA ASN A 255 50.06 -9.40 -10.54
C ASN A 255 49.73 -7.88 -10.46
N GLY A 256 48.70 -7.55 -9.68
CA GLY A 256 48.36 -6.17 -9.31
C GLY A 256 47.29 -5.98 -8.22
N ILE A 257 47.13 -6.96 -7.31
CA ILE A 257 46.35 -6.92 -6.04
C ILE A 257 45.07 -6.03 -6.01
N ALA A 258 43.90 -6.64 -6.22
CA ALA A 258 42.67 -6.30 -5.47
C ALA A 258 41.61 -7.40 -5.65
N GLU A 259 41.35 -8.15 -4.57
CA GLU A 259 40.35 -9.22 -4.46
C GLU A 259 38.96 -8.63 -4.15
N LYS A 260 37.86 -9.11 -4.79
CA LYS A 260 36.65 -9.67 -4.12
C LYS A 260 35.34 -9.73 -4.93
N VAL A 261 34.76 -10.95 -4.88
CA VAL A 261 33.33 -11.30 -4.76
C VAL A 261 32.41 -11.09 -5.97
N GLU A 262 31.93 -12.21 -6.51
CA GLU A 262 30.81 -12.24 -7.43
C GLU A 262 29.49 -12.59 -6.72
N ASN A 263 28.70 -11.56 -6.44
CA ASN A 263 27.32 -11.79 -5.99
C ASN A 263 26.45 -12.11 -7.19
N SER A 264 25.94 -13.32 -7.20
CA SER A 264 25.65 -13.93 -8.46
C SER A 264 24.54 -14.92 -8.20
N GLY A 265 23.37 -14.58 -8.75
CA GLY A 265 22.36 -15.56 -9.10
C GLY A 265 20.92 -15.11 -9.03
N SER A 266 20.57 -13.96 -8.50
CA SER A 266 19.18 -13.60 -8.15
C SER A 266 18.17 -13.66 -9.29
N ASP A 267 16.90 -13.91 -8.92
CA ASP A 267 15.67 -13.37 -9.51
C ASP A 267 15.81 -12.62 -10.82
N LEU A 268 15.36 -13.11 -11.97
CA LEU A 268 14.97 -12.17 -13.03
C LEU A 268 13.72 -11.43 -12.57
N SER A 269 12.74 -12.14 -11.99
CA SER A 269 11.61 -11.52 -11.30
C SER A 269 12.03 -10.53 -10.22
N GLU A 270 13.00 -10.93 -9.40
CA GLU A 270 13.24 -10.27 -8.14
C GLU A 270 14.40 -9.27 -8.18
N LEU A 271 15.39 -9.46 -9.08
CA LEU A 271 16.28 -8.37 -9.48
C LEU A 271 15.50 -7.22 -10.08
N ILE A 272 14.56 -7.52 -11.01
CA ILE A 272 13.69 -6.51 -11.58
C ILE A 272 12.94 -5.81 -10.44
N LYS A 273 12.26 -6.57 -9.57
CA LYS A 273 11.50 -5.98 -8.47
C LYS A 273 12.35 -5.16 -7.49
N THR A 274 13.58 -5.59 -7.20
CA THR A 274 14.54 -4.83 -6.37
C THR A 274 14.94 -3.53 -7.06
N ALA A 275 15.36 -3.61 -8.34
CA ALA A 275 15.74 -2.45 -9.13
C ALA A 275 14.60 -1.43 -9.27
N THR A 276 13.37 -1.90 -9.43
CA THR A 276 12.18 -1.05 -9.58
C THR A 276 11.57 -0.58 -8.25
N LYS A 277 12.10 -0.98 -7.09
CA LYS A 277 11.46 -0.71 -5.78
C LYS A 277 11.15 0.77 -5.56
N ASP A 278 12.13 1.64 -5.79
CA ASP A 278 11.97 3.08 -5.57
C ASP A 278 11.09 3.73 -6.65
N SER A 279 11.22 3.31 -7.92
CA SER A 279 10.36 3.81 -9.00
C SER A 279 8.91 3.33 -8.88
N HIS A 280 8.65 2.16 -8.29
CA HIS A 280 7.31 1.70 -7.92
C HIS A 280 6.70 2.62 -6.86
N VAL A 281 7.43 2.90 -5.77
CA VAL A 281 6.99 3.83 -4.73
C VAL A 281 6.72 5.23 -5.32
N ARG A 282 7.57 5.73 -6.22
CA ARG A 282 7.33 7.01 -6.90
C ARG A 282 6.10 6.96 -7.81
N ALA A 283 5.87 5.90 -8.56
CA ALA A 283 4.70 5.72 -9.41
C ALA A 283 3.38 5.72 -8.61
N GLU A 284 3.35 5.00 -7.48
CA GLU A 284 2.18 4.97 -6.59
C GLU A 284 1.89 6.31 -5.91
N ASN A 285 2.91 7.13 -5.69
CA ASN A 285 2.79 8.47 -5.09
C ASN A 285 2.67 9.61 -6.13
N THR A 286 2.49 9.29 -7.42
CA THR A 286 2.09 10.30 -8.42
C THR A 286 0.73 10.89 -8.04
N GLN A 287 0.53 12.19 -8.27
CA GLN A 287 -0.69 12.87 -7.80
C GLN A 287 -1.97 12.30 -8.44
N LEU A 288 -1.89 11.86 -9.71
CA LEU A 288 -3.00 11.15 -10.35
C LEU A 288 -3.33 9.84 -9.61
N MET A 289 -2.31 9.05 -9.25
CA MET A 289 -2.50 7.76 -8.57
C MET A 289 -3.00 7.95 -7.13
N LEU A 290 -2.52 8.97 -6.41
CA LEU A 290 -3.01 9.32 -5.07
C LEU A 290 -4.51 9.72 -5.10
N SER A 291 -4.94 10.53 -6.07
CA SER A 291 -6.36 10.82 -6.27
C SER A 291 -7.15 9.57 -6.69
N TYR A 292 -6.59 8.72 -7.55
CA TYR A 292 -7.19 7.43 -7.91
C TYR A 292 -7.44 6.56 -6.68
N GLN A 293 -6.44 6.40 -5.81
CA GLN A 293 -6.52 5.60 -4.58
C GLN A 293 -7.53 6.14 -3.56
N ARG A 294 -7.73 7.47 -3.49
CA ARG A 294 -8.79 8.10 -2.70
C ARG A 294 -10.19 7.98 -3.32
N GLY A 295 -10.29 7.50 -4.56
CA GLY A 295 -11.54 7.39 -5.30
C GLY A 295 -12.00 8.69 -5.96
N GLU A 296 -11.09 9.65 -6.14
CA GLU A 296 -11.34 10.97 -6.76
C GLU A 296 -11.15 10.94 -8.29
N ILE A 297 -10.95 9.77 -8.89
CA ILE A 297 -10.80 9.62 -10.34
C ILE A 297 -12.09 10.05 -11.05
N THR A 298 -11.98 10.99 -11.99
CA THR A 298 -13.13 11.46 -12.79
C THR A 298 -13.30 10.64 -14.07
N LEU A 299 -14.52 10.61 -14.62
CA LEU A 299 -14.79 9.88 -15.87
C LEU A 299 -13.91 10.37 -17.05
N PRO A 300 -13.67 11.68 -17.27
CA PRO A 300 -12.69 12.16 -18.25
C PRO A 300 -11.24 11.68 -17.99
N GLN A 301 -10.80 11.67 -16.73
CA GLN A 301 -9.46 11.16 -16.36
C GLN A 301 -9.33 9.67 -16.68
N TYR A 302 -10.34 8.87 -16.32
CA TYR A 302 -10.32 7.44 -16.59
C TYR A 302 -10.35 7.13 -18.10
N LYS A 303 -11.18 7.84 -18.88
CA LYS A 303 -11.23 7.71 -20.34
C LYS A 303 -9.90 8.05 -21.03
N LEU A 304 -9.22 9.12 -20.59
CA LEU A 304 -7.92 9.52 -21.17
C LEU A 304 -6.80 8.54 -20.77
N LEU A 305 -6.88 7.97 -19.56
CA LEU A 305 -6.03 6.86 -19.14
C LEU A 305 -6.25 5.63 -20.03
N LEU A 306 -7.51 5.23 -20.31
CA LEU A 306 -7.82 4.08 -21.18
C LEU A 306 -7.23 4.23 -22.59
N PHE A 307 -7.29 5.42 -23.21
CA PHE A 307 -6.61 5.67 -24.49
C PHE A 307 -5.09 5.50 -24.39
N SER A 308 -4.48 5.99 -23.30
CA SER A 308 -3.04 5.85 -23.11
C SER A 308 -2.62 4.40 -22.87
N LEU A 309 -3.42 3.65 -22.12
CA LEU A 309 -3.23 2.21 -21.93
C LEU A 309 -3.39 1.48 -23.27
N TYR A 310 -4.44 1.74 -24.05
CA TYR A 310 -4.65 1.12 -25.36
C TYR A 310 -3.42 1.25 -26.28
N GLU A 311 -2.87 2.46 -26.43
CA GLU A 311 -1.66 2.66 -27.26
C GLU A 311 -0.44 1.93 -26.70
N ILE A 312 -0.24 1.92 -25.37
CA ILE A 312 0.87 1.23 -24.70
C ILE A 312 0.76 -0.29 -24.86
N TYR A 313 -0.39 -0.89 -24.57
CA TYR A 313 -0.58 -2.33 -24.72
C TYR A 313 -0.57 -2.75 -26.18
N LYS A 314 -1.10 -1.94 -27.10
CA LYS A 314 -0.96 -2.19 -28.54
C LYS A 314 0.51 -2.29 -28.94
N ALA A 315 1.34 -1.30 -28.58
CA ALA A 315 2.77 -1.32 -28.91
C ALA A 315 3.55 -2.43 -28.19
N LEU A 316 3.15 -2.82 -26.98
CA LEU A 316 3.75 -3.92 -26.22
C LEU A 316 3.36 -5.28 -26.83
N GLU A 317 2.09 -5.49 -27.14
CA GLU A 317 1.54 -6.76 -27.64
C GLU A 317 1.96 -7.00 -29.09
N GLU A 318 1.95 -5.97 -29.96
CA GLU A 318 2.57 -6.02 -31.30
C GLU A 318 4.06 -6.45 -31.23
N ALA A 319 4.81 -5.95 -30.24
CA ALA A 319 6.22 -6.27 -30.07
C ALA A 319 6.45 -7.66 -29.45
N LEU A 320 5.58 -8.11 -28.54
CA LEU A 320 5.62 -9.47 -27.97
C LEU A 320 5.24 -10.52 -29.02
N ASP A 321 4.19 -10.29 -29.80
CA ASP A 321 3.74 -11.16 -30.89
C ASP A 321 4.84 -11.31 -31.96
N GLY A 322 5.41 -10.18 -32.41
CA GLY A 322 6.52 -10.17 -33.38
C GLY A 322 7.79 -10.88 -32.88
N ASN A 323 7.93 -11.09 -31.56
CA ASN A 323 9.06 -11.77 -30.93
C ASN A 323 8.65 -13.03 -30.17
N ALA A 324 7.46 -13.61 -30.42
CA ALA A 324 6.93 -14.73 -29.63
C ALA A 324 7.83 -15.97 -29.60
N ALA A 325 8.66 -16.16 -30.64
CA ALA A 325 9.66 -17.24 -30.72
C ALA A 325 11.05 -16.87 -30.15
N HIS A 326 11.28 -15.62 -29.73
CA HIS A 326 12.56 -15.19 -29.18
C HIS A 326 12.82 -15.83 -27.81
N PRO A 327 14.01 -16.39 -27.52
CA PRO A 327 14.26 -17.15 -26.28
C PRO A 327 13.95 -16.39 -24.98
N ALA A 328 14.11 -15.07 -24.98
CA ALA A 328 13.80 -14.22 -23.82
C ALA A 328 12.34 -13.74 -23.73
N VAL A 329 11.53 -13.94 -24.76
CA VAL A 329 10.12 -13.54 -24.81
C VAL A 329 9.20 -14.76 -24.67
N ALA A 330 9.51 -15.85 -25.37
CA ALA A 330 8.71 -17.07 -25.39
C ALA A 330 8.30 -17.60 -24.00
N PRO A 331 9.16 -17.58 -22.94
CA PRO A 331 8.76 -18.06 -21.63
C PRO A 331 7.66 -17.23 -20.96
N VAL A 332 7.57 -15.93 -21.27
CA VAL A 332 6.60 -14.98 -20.68
C VAL A 332 5.45 -14.62 -21.62
N TYR A 333 5.38 -15.26 -22.79
CA TYR A 333 4.37 -15.02 -23.80
C TYR A 333 3.06 -15.78 -23.48
N PHE A 334 2.15 -15.10 -22.79
CA PHE A 334 0.83 -15.61 -22.38
C PHE A 334 -0.31 -14.75 -22.96
N PRO A 335 -0.51 -14.72 -24.29
CA PRO A 335 -1.48 -13.82 -24.91
C PRO A 335 -2.92 -14.11 -24.47
N LEU A 336 -3.30 -15.38 -24.32
CA LEU A 336 -4.65 -15.77 -23.91
C LEU A 336 -4.99 -15.27 -22.49
N GLU A 337 -4.03 -15.34 -21.58
CA GLU A 337 -4.20 -14.97 -20.18
C GLU A 337 -3.99 -13.48 -19.91
N LEU A 338 -3.03 -12.85 -20.62
CA LEU A 338 -2.56 -11.50 -20.31
C LEU A 338 -2.91 -10.42 -21.32
N ALA A 339 -3.21 -10.73 -22.58
CA ALA A 339 -3.42 -9.68 -23.59
C ALA A 339 -4.55 -8.73 -23.18
N ARG A 340 -4.28 -7.43 -23.22
CA ARG A 340 -5.20 -6.37 -22.79
C ARG A 340 -5.87 -5.66 -23.95
N LEU A 341 -5.34 -5.77 -25.18
CA LEU A 341 -5.82 -5.00 -26.33
C LEU A 341 -7.34 -5.12 -26.52
N GLU A 342 -7.88 -6.33 -26.73
CA GLU A 342 -9.34 -6.52 -26.89
C GLU A 342 -10.18 -5.99 -25.72
N HIS A 343 -9.64 -6.06 -24.51
CA HIS A 343 -10.33 -5.61 -23.30
C HIS A 343 -10.38 -4.07 -23.25
N LEU A 344 -9.29 -3.41 -23.64
CA LEU A 344 -9.22 -1.96 -23.79
C LEU A 344 -10.09 -1.46 -24.95
N GLU A 345 -10.18 -2.20 -26.06
CA GLU A 345 -11.10 -1.86 -27.16
C GLU A 345 -12.57 -1.93 -26.72
N LYS A 346 -12.98 -2.99 -25.99
CA LYS A 346 -14.33 -3.12 -25.40
C LYS A 346 -14.67 -1.96 -24.46
N ASP A 347 -13.72 -1.53 -23.63
CA ASP A 347 -13.92 -0.41 -22.71
C ASP A 347 -14.00 0.94 -23.45
N LEU A 348 -13.14 1.18 -24.45
CA LEU A 348 -13.20 2.39 -25.27
C LEU A 348 -14.48 2.46 -26.11
N GLU A 349 -14.92 1.35 -26.69
CA GLU A 349 -16.18 1.24 -27.42
C GLU A 349 -17.39 1.50 -26.52
N HIS A 350 -17.44 0.91 -25.31
CA HIS A 350 -18.48 1.22 -24.32
C HIS A 350 -18.58 2.73 -24.03
N PHE A 351 -17.44 3.40 -24.00
CA PHE A 351 -17.32 4.80 -23.58
C PHE A 351 -17.46 5.84 -24.71
N TYR A 352 -17.26 5.45 -25.97
CA TYR A 352 -17.18 6.36 -27.12
C TYR A 352 -17.93 5.89 -28.38
N GLY A 353 -18.47 4.67 -28.39
CA GLY A 353 -19.12 4.01 -29.52
C GLY A 353 -18.13 3.40 -30.52
N GLU A 354 -18.64 2.74 -31.56
CA GLU A 354 -17.86 2.03 -32.60
C GLU A 354 -16.74 2.89 -33.23
N HIS A 355 -16.99 4.20 -33.38
CA HIS A 355 -16.05 5.19 -33.92
C HIS A 355 -15.10 5.79 -32.87
N TRP A 356 -14.80 5.08 -31.78
CA TRP A 356 -13.89 5.56 -30.73
C TRP A 356 -12.47 5.86 -31.26
N ARG A 357 -12.05 5.14 -32.32
CA ARG A 357 -10.74 5.31 -32.98
C ARG A 357 -10.55 6.69 -33.61
N ASP A 358 -11.62 7.38 -33.99
CA ASP A 358 -11.57 8.76 -34.51
C ASP A 358 -11.38 9.83 -33.42
N ARG A 359 -11.44 9.44 -32.15
CA ARG A 359 -11.45 10.32 -30.97
C ARG A 359 -10.22 10.17 -30.07
N VAL A 360 -9.25 9.36 -30.47
CA VAL A 360 -8.03 9.09 -29.70
C VAL A 360 -7.24 10.38 -29.51
N ILE A 361 -6.96 10.73 -28.26
CA ILE A 361 -5.97 11.76 -27.88
C ILE A 361 -4.84 11.04 -27.16
N VAL A 362 -3.66 11.01 -27.78
CA VAL A 362 -2.47 10.35 -27.23
C VAL A 362 -1.54 11.42 -26.61
N PRO A 363 -1.28 11.38 -25.30
CA PRO A 363 -0.28 12.23 -24.66
C PRO A 363 1.14 12.02 -25.23
N ALA A 364 2.01 13.03 -25.17
CA ALA A 364 3.36 12.92 -25.73
C ALA A 364 4.24 11.89 -24.98
N ALA A 365 4.01 11.69 -23.68
CA ALA A 365 4.61 10.64 -22.87
C ALA A 365 4.18 9.24 -23.35
N THR A 366 2.90 9.08 -23.69
CA THR A 366 2.37 7.83 -24.27
C THR A 366 3.03 7.56 -25.63
N HIS A 367 3.24 8.58 -26.46
CA HIS A 367 4.02 8.44 -27.69
C HIS A 367 5.49 8.05 -27.43
N ARG A 368 6.18 8.68 -26.47
CA ARG A 368 7.56 8.28 -26.09
C ARG A 368 7.63 6.83 -25.62
N TYR A 369 6.68 6.39 -24.80
CA TYR A 369 6.59 5.01 -24.32
C TYR A 369 6.39 4.04 -25.51
N THR A 370 5.38 4.26 -26.34
CA THR A 370 5.11 3.37 -27.49
C THR A 370 6.24 3.35 -28.52
N GLN A 371 6.96 4.46 -28.69
CA GLN A 371 8.18 4.50 -29.51
C GLN A 371 9.29 3.63 -28.91
N ARG A 372 9.51 3.69 -27.59
CA ARG A 372 10.52 2.84 -26.92
C ARG A 372 10.18 1.35 -27.03
N LEU A 373 8.92 0.97 -26.82
CA LEU A 373 8.45 -0.41 -26.97
C LEU A 373 8.71 -0.96 -28.39
N ARG A 374 8.39 -0.18 -29.43
CA ARG A 374 8.65 -0.54 -30.83
C ARG A 374 10.14 -0.54 -31.18
N GLN A 375 10.96 0.24 -30.50
CA GLN A 375 12.42 0.23 -30.66
C GLN A 375 13.01 -1.07 -30.07
N ILE A 376 12.75 -1.36 -28.80
CA ILE A 376 13.31 -2.56 -28.15
C ILE A 376 12.78 -3.84 -28.82
N GLY A 377 11.52 -3.88 -29.27
CA GLY A 377 10.99 -5.01 -30.03
C GLY A 377 11.67 -5.27 -31.38
N LYS A 378 12.54 -4.38 -31.86
CA LYS A 378 13.36 -4.58 -33.07
C LYS A 378 14.85 -4.76 -32.76
N GLU A 379 15.36 -3.98 -31.81
CA GLU A 379 16.79 -3.86 -31.54
C GLU A 379 17.26 -4.76 -30.38
N LYS A 380 16.39 -4.97 -29.39
CA LYS A 380 16.66 -5.68 -28.13
C LYS A 380 15.42 -6.40 -27.57
N PRO A 381 14.91 -7.46 -28.25
CA PRO A 381 13.68 -8.15 -27.84
C PRO A 381 13.74 -8.69 -26.40
N GLU A 382 14.93 -9.01 -25.90
CA GLU A 382 15.17 -9.44 -24.53
C GLU A 382 14.75 -8.39 -23.48
N TYR A 383 14.65 -7.10 -23.84
CA TYR A 383 14.18 -6.05 -22.94
C TYR A 383 12.65 -5.97 -22.84
N LEU A 384 11.89 -6.63 -23.73
CA LEU A 384 10.42 -6.66 -23.66
C LEU A 384 9.90 -7.27 -22.36
N VAL A 385 10.66 -8.21 -21.77
CA VAL A 385 10.34 -8.84 -20.48
C VAL A 385 10.19 -7.81 -19.36
N ALA A 386 10.96 -6.72 -19.38
CA ALA A 386 10.93 -5.67 -18.37
C ALA A 386 9.59 -4.91 -18.37
N HIS A 387 9.08 -4.62 -19.57
CA HIS A 387 7.80 -3.93 -19.74
C HIS A 387 6.61 -4.86 -19.52
N ALA A 388 6.67 -6.08 -20.05
CA ALA A 388 5.65 -7.11 -19.82
C ALA A 388 5.49 -7.41 -18.32
N TYR A 389 6.60 -7.57 -17.59
CA TYR A 389 6.60 -7.69 -16.13
C TYR A 389 5.93 -6.47 -15.45
N THR A 390 6.43 -5.27 -15.75
CA THR A 390 6.00 -4.02 -15.11
C THR A 390 4.51 -3.75 -15.30
N ARG A 391 4.00 -4.04 -16.51
CA ARG A 391 2.58 -3.88 -16.84
C ARG A 391 1.74 -5.03 -16.26
N TYR A 392 1.90 -6.26 -16.75
CA TYR A 392 0.98 -7.35 -16.44
C TYR A 392 0.96 -7.77 -14.97
N LEU A 393 2.11 -7.76 -14.27
CA LEU A 393 2.11 -8.10 -12.84
C LEU A 393 1.53 -6.95 -11.98
N GLY A 394 1.63 -5.71 -12.46
CA GLY A 394 0.93 -4.56 -11.90
C GLY A 394 -0.60 -4.71 -12.03
N ASP A 395 -1.08 -5.07 -13.21
CA ASP A 395 -2.52 -5.26 -13.48
C ASP A 395 -3.14 -6.40 -12.65
N LEU A 396 -2.41 -7.53 -12.53
CA LEU A 396 -2.76 -8.68 -11.69
C LEU A 396 -2.55 -8.44 -10.18
N SER A 397 -2.11 -7.24 -9.77
CA SER A 397 -1.88 -6.85 -8.38
C SER A 397 -2.61 -5.56 -8.03
N GLY A 398 -1.97 -4.40 -8.24
CA GLY A 398 -2.57 -3.09 -7.99
C GLY A 398 -3.78 -2.80 -8.88
N GLY A 399 -3.76 -3.26 -10.15
CA GLY A 399 -4.88 -3.12 -11.08
C GLY A 399 -6.20 -3.71 -10.55
N GLN A 400 -6.15 -4.84 -9.85
CA GLN A 400 -7.32 -5.46 -9.20
C GLN A 400 -7.88 -4.64 -8.04
N VAL A 401 -7.09 -3.74 -7.45
CA VAL A 401 -7.56 -2.75 -6.47
C VAL A 401 -8.12 -1.54 -7.20
N LEU A 402 -7.41 -1.02 -8.19
CA LEU A 402 -7.83 0.14 -8.98
C LEU A 402 -9.18 -0.10 -9.65
N GLY A 403 -9.40 -1.21 -10.36
CA GLY A 403 -10.68 -1.50 -11.02
C GLY A 403 -11.90 -1.51 -10.08
N ARG A 404 -11.74 -1.96 -8.83
CA ARG A 404 -12.79 -1.87 -7.80
C ARG A 404 -13.05 -0.44 -7.33
N ILE A 405 -12.00 0.39 -7.29
CA ILE A 405 -12.14 1.82 -6.99
C ILE A 405 -12.82 2.52 -8.18
N THR A 406 -12.38 2.27 -9.42
CA THR A 406 -13.01 2.77 -10.65
C THR A 406 -14.50 2.47 -10.69
N GLN A 407 -14.86 1.20 -10.41
CA GLN A 407 -16.25 0.75 -10.37
C GLN A 407 -17.08 1.58 -9.39
N LYS A 408 -16.59 1.75 -8.16
CA LYS A 408 -17.28 2.48 -7.09
C LYS A 408 -17.35 3.98 -7.37
N SER A 409 -16.25 4.60 -7.77
CA SER A 409 -16.14 6.06 -7.97
C SER A 409 -16.90 6.56 -9.20
N LEU A 410 -16.99 5.76 -10.26
CA LEU A 410 -17.66 6.13 -11.50
C LEU A 410 -19.06 5.53 -11.64
N GLY A 411 -19.53 4.74 -10.67
CA GLY A 411 -20.86 4.11 -10.70
C GLY A 411 -21.02 3.10 -11.83
N LEU A 412 -19.97 2.36 -12.20
CA LEU A 412 -20.00 1.46 -13.36
C LEU A 412 -20.66 0.12 -12.99
N GLU A 413 -21.75 -0.20 -13.69
CA GLU A 413 -22.54 -1.41 -13.46
C GLU A 413 -22.15 -2.56 -14.41
N ASN A 414 -22.39 -3.79 -13.94
CA ASN A 414 -22.29 -5.02 -14.76
C ASN A 414 -20.94 -5.22 -15.47
N GLY A 415 -19.86 -4.62 -14.95
CA GLY A 415 -18.50 -4.74 -15.49
C GLY A 415 -18.22 -3.95 -16.77
N LYS A 416 -19.19 -3.17 -17.30
CA LYS A 416 -18.98 -2.38 -18.52
C LYS A 416 -18.00 -1.23 -18.26
N GLY A 417 -17.04 -1.05 -19.16
CA GLY A 417 -15.98 -0.05 -19.00
C GLY A 417 -14.88 -0.45 -18.00
N LEU A 418 -14.83 -1.72 -17.56
CA LEU A 418 -13.85 -2.28 -16.62
C LEU A 418 -13.17 -3.55 -17.14
N SER A 419 -13.39 -3.90 -18.41
CA SER A 419 -12.89 -5.11 -19.07
C SER A 419 -11.37 -5.25 -18.95
N PHE A 420 -10.63 -4.15 -19.03
CA PHE A 420 -9.17 -4.10 -18.85
C PHE A 420 -8.70 -4.79 -17.55
N PHE A 421 -9.43 -4.58 -16.46
CA PHE A 421 -9.11 -5.14 -15.14
C PHE A 421 -9.53 -6.61 -15.00
N SER A 422 -10.32 -7.15 -15.94
CA SER A 422 -10.80 -8.54 -15.92
C SER A 422 -9.83 -9.48 -16.62
N PHE A 423 -9.48 -10.59 -15.98
CA PHE A 423 -8.58 -11.61 -16.53
C PHE A 423 -9.32 -12.96 -16.60
N PRO A 424 -10.26 -13.14 -17.55
CA PRO A 424 -11.17 -14.29 -17.55
C PRO A 424 -10.45 -15.65 -17.73
N ALA A 425 -9.30 -15.67 -18.40
CA ALA A 425 -8.46 -16.86 -18.56
C ALA A 425 -7.52 -17.12 -17.35
N VAL A 426 -7.47 -16.22 -16.35
CA VAL A 426 -6.63 -16.36 -15.15
C VAL A 426 -7.50 -16.79 -13.96
N SER A 427 -7.56 -18.09 -13.69
CA SER A 427 -8.39 -18.63 -12.60
C SER A 427 -7.91 -18.25 -11.18
N SER A 428 -6.64 -17.90 -11.02
CA SER A 428 -6.07 -17.42 -9.76
C SER A 428 -4.90 -16.45 -10.01
N PRO A 429 -5.09 -15.13 -9.82
CA PRO A 429 -4.04 -14.14 -10.05
C PRO A 429 -2.75 -14.40 -9.27
N ASN A 430 -2.83 -14.90 -8.03
CA ASN A 430 -1.62 -15.18 -7.24
C ASN A 430 -0.83 -16.38 -7.79
N ARG A 431 -1.51 -17.48 -8.14
CA ARG A 431 -0.84 -18.63 -8.78
C ARG A 431 -0.29 -18.28 -10.15
N PHE A 432 -1.00 -17.46 -10.93
CA PHE A 432 -0.53 -17.01 -12.24
C PHE A 432 0.68 -16.07 -12.13
N LYS A 433 0.73 -15.17 -11.13
CA LYS A 433 1.92 -14.36 -10.84
C LYS A 433 3.12 -15.23 -10.44
N GLN A 434 2.93 -16.27 -9.64
CA GLN A 434 3.98 -17.25 -9.31
C GLN A 434 4.46 -18.01 -10.55
N LEU A 435 3.54 -18.47 -11.41
CA LEU A 435 3.85 -19.09 -12.69
C LEU A 435 4.65 -18.14 -13.60
N TYR A 436 4.18 -16.91 -13.78
CA TYR A 436 4.83 -15.91 -14.63
C TYR A 436 6.24 -15.56 -14.12
N ARG A 437 6.41 -15.39 -12.80
CA ARG A 437 7.75 -15.25 -12.20
C ARG A 437 8.59 -16.48 -12.48
N SER A 438 8.12 -17.69 -12.16
CA SER A 438 8.85 -18.94 -12.45
C SER A 438 9.26 -19.09 -13.91
N ARG A 439 8.44 -18.62 -14.85
CA ARG A 439 8.69 -18.68 -16.30
C ARG A 439 9.68 -17.64 -16.79
N MET A 440 9.51 -16.39 -16.37
CA MET A 440 10.54 -15.34 -16.51
C MET A 440 11.86 -15.77 -15.86
N ASN A 441 11.78 -16.59 -14.81
CA ASN A 441 12.92 -17.09 -14.09
C ASN A 441 13.69 -18.20 -14.86
N SER A 442 13.07 -18.81 -15.87
CA SER A 442 13.74 -19.69 -16.83
C SER A 442 14.37 -18.98 -18.04
N ILE A 443 14.27 -17.65 -18.15
CA ILE A 443 14.94 -16.91 -19.23
C ILE A 443 16.45 -16.88 -19.00
N GLU A 444 17.19 -17.38 -19.98
CA GLU A 444 18.65 -17.28 -20.06
C GLU A 444 19.04 -15.92 -20.67
N LEU A 445 19.91 -15.19 -19.96
CA LEU A 445 20.47 -13.89 -20.37
C LEU A 445 21.94 -13.85 -20.00
N THR A 446 22.76 -13.22 -20.84
CA THR A 446 24.11 -12.75 -20.48
C THR A 446 24.07 -11.78 -19.30
N LYS A 447 25.23 -11.41 -18.74
CA LYS A 447 25.27 -10.41 -17.65
C LYS A 447 24.81 -9.04 -18.17
N GLU A 448 25.21 -8.71 -19.38
CA GLU A 448 25.02 -7.44 -20.06
C GLU A 448 23.54 -7.24 -20.42
N GLU A 449 22.92 -8.26 -21.03
CA GLU A 449 21.47 -8.26 -21.28
C GLU A 449 20.69 -8.21 -19.96
N LYS A 450 21.09 -8.99 -18.94
CA LYS A 450 20.40 -8.99 -17.64
C LYS A 450 20.45 -7.61 -16.99
N GLN A 451 21.61 -6.97 -16.95
CA GLN A 451 21.75 -5.60 -16.44
C GLN A 451 20.88 -4.62 -17.23
N GLY A 452 20.91 -4.71 -18.57
CA GLY A 452 20.08 -3.91 -19.46
C GLY A 452 18.58 -4.07 -19.23
N VAL A 453 18.11 -5.29 -18.93
CA VAL A 453 16.72 -5.58 -18.53
C VAL A 453 16.34 -4.92 -17.20
N LEU A 454 17.25 -4.87 -16.21
CA LEU A 454 16.97 -4.20 -14.93
C LEU A 454 16.81 -2.69 -15.12
N GLU A 455 17.71 -2.09 -15.91
CA GLU A 455 17.63 -0.67 -16.26
C GLU A 455 16.39 -0.36 -17.09
N GLU A 456 16.02 -1.24 -18.03
CA GLU A 456 14.77 -1.06 -18.80
C GLU A 456 13.54 -1.18 -17.90
N ALA A 457 13.56 -2.03 -16.87
CA ALA A 457 12.45 -2.11 -15.93
C ALA A 457 12.29 -0.82 -15.11
N VAL A 458 13.40 -0.20 -14.68
CA VAL A 458 13.37 1.13 -14.07
C VAL A 458 12.81 2.17 -15.07
N ARG A 459 13.31 2.19 -16.31
CA ARG A 459 12.78 3.05 -17.38
C ARG A 459 11.27 2.82 -17.63
N ALA A 460 10.79 1.58 -17.56
CA ALA A 460 9.38 1.23 -17.69
C ALA A 460 8.51 1.90 -16.61
N PHE A 461 8.98 1.98 -15.37
CA PHE A 461 8.28 2.75 -14.33
C PHE A 461 8.36 4.26 -14.57
N GLU A 462 9.51 4.81 -15.01
CA GLU A 462 9.59 6.24 -15.35
C GLU A 462 8.62 6.63 -16.48
N PHE A 463 8.48 5.83 -17.53
CA PHE A 463 7.47 6.09 -18.57
C PHE A 463 6.04 6.07 -18.03
N ASN A 464 5.72 5.18 -17.09
CA ASN A 464 4.40 5.19 -16.44
C ASN A 464 4.19 6.47 -15.60
N ILE A 465 5.22 6.93 -14.87
CA ILE A 465 5.20 8.19 -14.10
C ILE A 465 4.97 9.39 -15.05
N GLU A 466 5.72 9.47 -16.15
CA GLU A 466 5.56 10.54 -17.16
C GLU A 466 4.13 10.59 -17.73
N VAL A 467 3.56 9.42 -18.05
CA VAL A 467 2.17 9.31 -18.53
C VAL A 467 1.19 9.80 -17.48
N PHE A 468 1.30 9.36 -16.22
CA PHE A 468 0.39 9.81 -15.15
C PHE A 468 0.48 11.32 -14.89
N ASP A 469 1.68 11.89 -14.89
CA ASP A 469 1.88 13.33 -14.69
C ASP A 469 1.38 14.18 -15.89
N GLU A 470 1.49 13.68 -17.12
CA GLU A 470 0.98 14.38 -18.30
C GLU A 470 -0.55 14.29 -18.41
N LEU A 471 -1.14 13.13 -18.12
CA LEU A 471 -2.60 12.95 -18.04
C LEU A 471 -3.24 13.97 -17.08
N ARG A 472 -2.62 14.18 -15.91
CA ARG A 472 -3.03 15.22 -14.95
C ARG A 472 -2.92 16.63 -15.55
N LYS A 473 -1.80 16.95 -16.21
CA LYS A 473 -1.56 18.28 -16.82
C LYS A 473 -2.62 18.62 -17.87
N ILE A 474 -2.89 17.71 -18.82
CA ILE A 474 -3.87 17.88 -19.90
C ILE A 474 -5.26 18.23 -19.33
N LEU A 475 -5.68 17.53 -18.28
CA LEU A 475 -7.02 17.69 -17.71
C LEU A 475 -7.11 18.94 -16.82
N SER A 476 -6.07 19.25 -16.05
CA SER A 476 -6.00 20.54 -15.32
C SER A 476 -6.08 21.75 -16.25
N PHE A 477 -5.53 21.65 -17.47
CA PHE A 477 -5.64 22.72 -18.48
C PHE A 477 -7.06 22.81 -19.06
N THR A 478 -7.70 21.66 -19.29
CA THR A 478 -9.07 21.58 -19.83
C THR A 478 -10.11 22.10 -18.84
N GLU A 479 -9.99 21.76 -17.55
CA GLU A 479 -10.84 22.27 -16.47
C GLU A 479 -10.67 23.79 -16.28
N ASN A 480 -9.43 24.30 -16.32
CA ASN A 480 -9.16 25.73 -16.23
C ASN A 480 -9.72 26.52 -17.42
N GLN A 481 -9.64 25.99 -18.64
CA GLN A 481 -10.27 26.62 -19.81
C GLN A 481 -11.80 26.57 -19.75
N GLY A 482 -12.39 25.45 -19.33
CA GLY A 482 -13.85 25.34 -19.13
C GLY A 482 -14.36 26.36 -18.11
N ASN A 483 -13.69 26.47 -16.96
CA ASN A 483 -14.02 27.45 -15.93
C ASN A 483 -13.83 28.91 -16.39
N ALA A 484 -12.82 29.19 -17.23
CA ALA A 484 -12.60 30.52 -17.82
C ALA A 484 -13.69 30.90 -18.83
N LEU A 485 -14.07 29.97 -19.73
CA LEU A 485 -15.16 30.14 -20.68
C LEU A 485 -16.51 30.30 -19.95
N GLN A 486 -16.77 29.52 -18.91
CA GLN A 486 -18.00 29.62 -18.12
C GLN A 486 -18.07 30.94 -17.33
N LYS A 487 -16.93 31.46 -16.83
CA LYS A 487 -16.84 32.81 -16.28
C LYS A 487 -17.06 33.91 -17.32
N GLN A 488 -16.55 33.76 -18.55
CA GLN A 488 -16.82 34.72 -19.62
C GLN A 488 -18.29 34.70 -20.07
N MET A 489 -18.92 33.52 -20.21
CA MET A 489 -20.33 33.41 -20.56
C MET A 489 -21.24 33.97 -19.45
N THR A 490 -20.96 33.69 -18.18
CA THR A 490 -21.74 34.24 -17.05
C THR A 490 -21.51 35.74 -16.83
N ALA A 491 -20.33 36.28 -17.15
CA ALA A 491 -20.10 37.72 -17.20
C ALA A 491 -20.91 38.37 -18.34
N SER A 492 -20.88 37.80 -19.55
CA SER A 492 -21.63 38.29 -20.71
C SER A 492 -23.15 38.27 -20.48
N PHE A 493 -23.67 37.25 -19.80
CA PHE A 493 -25.08 37.15 -19.39
C PHE A 493 -25.50 38.17 -18.32
N LYS A 494 -24.57 38.65 -17.50
CA LYS A 494 -24.85 39.73 -16.52
C LYS A 494 -24.80 41.12 -17.12
N THR A 495 -24.07 41.31 -18.24
CA THR A 495 -23.96 42.61 -18.92
C THR A 495 -25.09 42.91 -19.92
N GLN A 496 -25.87 41.91 -20.34
CA GLN A 496 -27.04 42.12 -21.19
C GLN A 496 -28.32 41.69 -20.47
N GLY A 497 -29.09 42.68 -20.01
CA GLY A 497 -30.34 42.49 -19.28
C GLY A 497 -31.34 41.61 -20.05
N GLY A 498 -32.00 40.70 -19.33
CA GLY A 498 -32.65 39.55 -19.94
C GLY A 498 -33.83 39.87 -20.88
N ARG A 499 -33.83 39.19 -22.04
CA ARG A 499 -35.01 38.76 -22.79
C ARG A 499 -34.69 37.46 -23.54
N PRO A 500 -35.60 36.48 -23.60
CA PRO A 500 -35.39 35.29 -24.42
C PRO A 500 -35.60 35.62 -25.90
N MET A 501 -34.72 35.16 -26.78
CA MET A 501 -34.88 35.30 -28.24
C MET A 501 -34.40 34.06 -28.99
N ALA A 502 -34.90 33.94 -30.22
CA ALA A 502 -35.02 32.68 -30.95
C ALA A 502 -33.72 32.14 -31.60
N LYS A 503 -33.83 30.89 -32.07
CA LYS A 503 -32.84 30.18 -32.89
C LYS A 503 -32.35 31.03 -34.09
N SER A 504 -31.06 31.38 -34.15
CA SER A 504 -30.30 31.41 -35.41
C SER A 504 -28.77 31.45 -35.22
N THR A 505 -28.07 30.69 -36.08
CA THR A 505 -26.69 30.87 -36.59
C THR A 505 -25.59 31.51 -35.73
N VAL A 506 -24.65 30.68 -35.27
CA VAL A 506 -23.29 31.08 -34.87
C VAL A 506 -22.42 31.29 -36.13
N PRO A 507 -21.55 32.32 -36.21
CA PRO A 507 -20.72 32.59 -37.40
C PRO A 507 -19.69 31.49 -37.73
N ALA A 508 -19.42 31.32 -39.02
CA ALA A 508 -18.68 30.20 -39.61
C ALA A 508 -17.13 30.21 -39.43
N LEU A 509 -16.60 30.75 -38.33
CA LEU A 509 -15.14 30.82 -38.09
C LEU A 509 -14.57 29.79 -37.09
N LEU A 510 -15.41 28.94 -36.49
CA LEU A 510 -14.97 27.93 -35.49
C LEU A 510 -14.89 26.49 -36.05
N ALA A 511 -15.05 26.31 -37.37
CA ALA A 511 -15.28 24.99 -37.97
C ALA A 511 -14.04 24.09 -38.12
N SER A 512 -12.81 24.63 -38.05
CA SER A 512 -11.59 23.92 -38.47
C SER A 512 -10.89 23.09 -37.38
N SER A 513 -11.17 23.31 -36.09
CA SER A 513 -10.50 22.57 -35.00
C SER A 513 -11.33 21.37 -34.52
N ARG A 514 -10.80 20.15 -34.67
CA ARG A 514 -11.37 18.93 -34.07
C ARG A 514 -11.45 19.02 -32.54
N PHE A 515 -10.52 19.76 -31.92
CA PHE A 515 -10.43 19.95 -30.47
C PHE A 515 -11.62 20.76 -29.92
N LEU A 516 -12.04 21.84 -30.60
CA LEU A 516 -13.19 22.66 -30.16
C LEU A 516 -14.53 21.93 -30.24
N ARG A 517 -14.72 21.01 -31.19
CA ARG A 517 -15.96 20.22 -31.29
C ARG A 517 -16.16 19.29 -30.09
N LEU A 518 -15.06 18.78 -29.52
CA LEU A 518 -15.10 17.99 -28.29
C LEU A 518 -15.52 18.84 -27.09
N ILE A 519 -15.00 20.07 -27.00
CA ILE A 519 -15.32 21.03 -25.93
C ILE A 519 -16.81 21.41 -25.93
N LEU A 520 -17.41 21.74 -27.09
CA LEU A 520 -18.85 22.00 -27.15
C LEU A 520 -19.70 20.75 -26.90
N GLY A 521 -19.26 19.57 -27.38
CA GLY A 521 -20.01 18.32 -27.21
C GLY A 521 -20.20 17.91 -25.75
N VAL A 522 -19.20 18.19 -24.88
CA VAL A 522 -19.31 17.92 -23.44
C VAL A 522 -20.24 18.91 -22.74
N CYS A 523 -20.22 20.19 -23.13
CA CYS A 523 -21.07 21.21 -22.50
C CYS A 523 -22.57 21.08 -22.85
N VAL A 524 -22.92 20.57 -24.03
CA VAL A 524 -24.34 20.41 -24.43
C VAL A 524 -25.02 19.25 -23.67
N ALA A 525 -24.27 18.21 -23.29
CA ALA A 525 -24.82 17.05 -22.57
C ALA A 525 -25.23 17.33 -21.11
N LEU A 526 -24.86 18.49 -20.55
CA LEU A 526 -25.19 18.90 -19.18
C LEU A 526 -26.42 19.83 -19.10
N LEU A 527 -27.14 20.05 -20.20
CA LEU A 527 -28.29 20.97 -20.29
C LEU A 527 -29.60 20.34 -20.78
N THR A 528 -29.68 19.01 -20.91
CA THR A 528 -30.90 18.31 -21.38
C THR A 528 -31.40 17.21 -20.45
N CYS A 529 -31.17 17.34 -19.14
CA CYS A 529 -31.82 16.56 -18.08
C CYS A 529 -32.28 17.49 -16.95
N TYR A 530 -33.41 18.16 -17.20
CA TYR A 530 -34.33 18.74 -16.20
C TYR A 530 -35.73 18.23 -16.56
#